data_AF-X1FHQ3-F1
#
_entry.id   AF-X1FHQ3-F1
#
_cell.length_a   1.000
_cell.length_b   1.000
_cell.length_c   1.000
_cell.angle_alpha   90.00
_cell.angle_beta   90.00
_cell.angle_gamma   90.00
#
_symmetry.space_group_name_H-M   'P 1'
#
loop_
_entity.id
_entity.type
_entity.pdbx_description
1 polymer ?
#
loop_
_entity_poly.entity_id
_entity_poly.type
_entity_poly.pdbx_seq_one_letter_code
_entity_poly.pdbx_strand_id
1 'polypeptide(L)'
;MNLLIIVLIALVAFAIAFKVYGDYLGKLVGLDSDKKTPAHTMTDGVDYVPAKAPVLMGHHFASIAGGGPIVGPIAASVFGWLPCFLWIVIGSILIGGVHDFMSLISSVRHEGKTVGEVVGRNVGKKAKILFLIFIWLALVLVVAVFAILVANTFAASSSVATASVLMLCI
;
A
#
# COMPACT_ATOMS: atom_id res chain seq x y z
N MET A 1 11.16 -21.62 -18.05
CA MET A 1 10.41 -20.42 -18.47
C MET A 1 11.28 -19.20 -18.22
N ASN A 2 11.40 -18.29 -19.20
CA ASN A 2 12.23 -17.09 -19.04
C ASN A 2 11.55 -16.12 -18.07
N LEU A 3 12.31 -15.52 -17.14
CA LEU A 3 11.83 -14.50 -16.20
C LEU A 3 11.09 -13.37 -16.92
N LEU A 4 11.60 -12.95 -18.08
CA LEU A 4 10.99 -11.91 -18.90
C LEU A 4 9.53 -12.25 -19.26
N ILE A 5 9.26 -13.51 -19.58
CA ILE A 5 7.92 -13.98 -19.96
C ILE A 5 6.98 -13.91 -18.75
N ILE A 6 7.45 -14.30 -17.57
CA ILE A 6 6.67 -14.26 -16.33
C ILE A 6 6.27 -12.81 -15.99
N VAL A 7 7.22 -11.88 -16.10
CA VAL A 7 6.98 -10.45 -15.88
C VAL A 7 5.99 -9.89 -16.89
N LEU A 8 6.14 -10.23 -18.18
CA LEU A 8 5.22 -9.79 -19.21
C LEU A 8 3.79 -10.30 -18.98
N ILE A 9 3.64 -11.57 -18.57
CA ILE A 9 2.32 -12.13 -18.21
C ILE A 9 1.70 -11.35 -17.05
N ALA A 10 2.47 -11.04 -16.00
CA ALA A 10 1.98 -10.25 -14.86
C ALA A 10 1.57 -8.83 -15.28
N LEU A 11 2.38 -8.15 -16.10
CA LEU A 11 2.06 -6.81 -16.60
C LEU A 11 0.78 -6.79 -17.43
N VAL A 12 0.60 -7.77 -18.32
CA VAL A 12 -0.64 -7.91 -19.10
C VAL A 12 -1.83 -8.19 -18.19
N ALA A 13 -1.69 -9.07 -17.20
CA ALA A 13 -2.74 -9.35 -16.23
C ALA A 13 -3.13 -8.11 -15.42
N PHE A 14 -2.16 -7.33 -14.95
CA PHE A 14 -2.40 -6.08 -14.23
C PHE A 14 -3.03 -5.01 -15.13
N ALA A 15 -2.62 -4.89 -16.39
CA ALA A 15 -3.24 -3.96 -17.33
C ALA A 15 -4.71 -4.30 -17.61
N ILE A 16 -5.02 -5.59 -17.81
CA ILE A 16 -6.39 -6.07 -18.00
C ILE A 16 -7.21 -5.83 -16.72
N ALA A 17 -6.67 -6.17 -15.55
CA ALA A 17 -7.34 -5.97 -14.28
C ALA A 17 -7.60 -4.49 -13.99
N PHE A 18 -6.62 -3.62 -14.21
CA PHE A 18 -6.77 -2.18 -14.04
C PHE A 18 -7.94 -1.63 -14.86
N LYS A 19 -8.05 -2.03 -16.13
CA LYS A 19 -9.15 -1.58 -16.99
C LYS A 19 -10.47 -2.24 -16.60
N VAL A 20 -10.55 -3.57 -16.63
CA VAL A 20 -11.84 -4.29 -16.49
C VAL A 20 -12.36 -4.20 -15.05
N TYR A 21 -11.51 -4.55 -14.09
CA TYR A 21 -11.90 -4.61 -12.69
C TYR A 21 -11.89 -3.22 -12.06
N GLY A 22 -10.94 -2.36 -12.40
CA GLY A 22 -10.94 -0.96 -11.97
C GLY A 22 -12.18 -0.21 -12.44
N ASP A 23 -12.58 -0.33 -13.71
CA ASP A 23 -13.82 0.29 -14.21
C ASP A 23 -15.06 -0.26 -13.49
N TYR A 24 -15.10 -1.57 -13.23
CA TYR A 24 -16.18 -2.20 -12.46
C TYR A 24 -16.28 -1.62 -11.05
N LEU A 25 -15.17 -1.56 -10.32
CA LEU A 25 -15.13 -1.00 -8.96
C LEU A 25 -15.49 0.48 -8.96
N GLY A 26 -15.04 1.24 -9.96
CA GLY A 26 -15.39 2.65 -10.13
C GLY A 26 -16.88 2.87 -10.32
N LYS A 27 -17.52 2.04 -11.15
CA LYS A 27 -18.99 2.05 -11.31
C LYS A 27 -19.70 1.62 -10.03
N LEU A 28 -19.21 0.58 -9.36
CA LEU A 28 -19.78 0.05 -8.11
C LEU A 28 -19.85 1.12 -7.02
N VAL A 29 -18.78 1.90 -6.84
CA VAL A 29 -18.76 2.96 -5.84
C VAL A 29 -19.43 4.25 -6.32
N GLY A 30 -19.70 4.40 -7.61
CA GLY A 30 -20.19 5.65 -8.20
C GLY A 30 -19.12 6.75 -8.20
N LEU A 31 -17.94 6.43 -8.75
CA LEU A 31 -16.89 7.42 -9.01
C LEU A 31 -17.40 8.48 -9.99
N ASP A 32 -17.16 9.74 -9.65
CA ASP A 32 -17.61 10.89 -10.41
C ASP A 32 -16.40 11.82 -10.58
N SER A 33 -16.05 12.10 -11.83
CA SER A 33 -14.89 12.93 -12.17
C SER A 33 -15.15 14.42 -11.96
N ASP A 34 -16.41 14.83 -11.86
CA ASP A 34 -16.79 16.23 -11.65
C ASP A 34 -16.76 16.62 -10.17
N LYS A 35 -16.69 15.64 -9.26
CA LYS A 35 -16.57 15.88 -7.83
C LYS A 35 -15.15 16.30 -7.45
N LYS A 36 -15.05 17.54 -6.98
CA LYS A 36 -13.81 18.07 -6.40
C LYS A 36 -13.45 17.31 -5.13
N THR A 37 -12.18 16.95 -4.98
CA THR A 37 -11.66 16.29 -3.78
C THR A 37 -11.48 17.28 -2.62
N PRO A 38 -11.39 16.81 -1.36
CA PRO A 38 -11.11 17.66 -0.19
C PRO A 38 -9.86 18.53 -0.37
N ALA A 39 -8.85 18.04 -1.09
CA ALA A 39 -7.65 18.81 -1.41
C ALA A 39 -7.96 20.14 -2.13
N HIS A 40 -9.02 20.19 -2.92
CA HIS A 40 -9.46 21.38 -3.66
C HIS A 40 -10.56 22.19 -2.98
N THR A 41 -11.36 21.58 -2.09
CA THR A 41 -12.47 22.27 -1.42
C THR A 41 -12.12 22.77 -0.01
N MET A 42 -11.12 22.17 0.63
CA MET A 42 -10.66 22.47 1.99
C MET A 42 -9.19 22.93 2.02
N THR A 43 -8.70 23.49 0.91
CA THR A 43 -7.28 23.86 0.75
C THR A 43 -6.81 24.80 1.86
N ASP A 44 -5.78 24.38 2.60
CA ASP A 44 -5.19 25.14 3.72
C ASP A 44 -3.67 25.34 3.58
N GLY A 45 -3.04 24.71 2.58
CA GLY A 45 -1.59 24.78 2.36
C GLY A 45 -0.76 23.86 3.26
N VAL A 46 -1.40 23.06 4.13
CA VAL A 46 -0.72 22.17 5.09
C VAL A 46 -1.28 20.74 4.97
N ASP A 47 -2.53 20.51 5.38
CA ASP A 47 -3.16 19.19 5.36
C ASP A 47 -3.83 18.90 4.00
N TYR A 48 -4.36 19.94 3.34
CA TYR A 48 -5.06 19.85 2.07
C TYR A 48 -4.35 20.68 1.01
N VAL A 49 -3.55 19.99 0.18
CA VAL A 49 -2.81 20.62 -0.92
C VAL A 49 -3.07 19.86 -2.22
N PRO A 50 -3.62 20.51 -3.26
CA PRO A 50 -3.74 19.91 -4.57
C PRO A 50 -2.39 19.49 -5.13
N ALA A 51 -2.27 18.22 -5.52
CA ALA A 51 -1.05 17.68 -6.10
C ALA A 51 -1.34 17.00 -7.45
N LYS A 52 -0.34 17.01 -8.33
CA LYS A 52 -0.44 16.30 -9.62
C LYS A 52 -0.44 14.79 -9.40
N ALA A 53 -1.15 14.05 -10.25
CA ALA A 53 -1.27 12.59 -10.15
C ALA A 53 0.06 11.84 -10.03
N PRO A 54 1.15 12.19 -10.75
CA PRO A 54 2.44 11.51 -10.58
C PRO A 54 3.05 11.67 -9.19
N VAL A 55 2.83 12.82 -8.54
CA VAL A 55 3.32 13.08 -7.17
C VAL A 55 2.54 12.23 -6.17
N LEU A 56 1.21 12.20 -6.32
CA LEU A 56 0.33 11.35 -5.50
C LEU A 56 0.68 9.86 -5.64
N MET A 57 0.96 9.41 -6.87
CA MET A 57 1.42 8.05 -7.14
C MET A 57 2.75 7.77 -6.42
N GLY A 58 3.69 8.70 -6.44
CA GLY A 58 4.95 8.58 -5.72
C GLY A 58 4.77 8.45 -4.21
N HIS A 59 3.93 9.30 -3.59
CA HIS A 59 3.61 9.20 -2.16
C HIS A 59 2.93 7.88 -1.79
N HIS A 60 1.98 7.44 -2.61
CA HIS A 60 1.30 6.16 -2.41
C HIS A 60 2.26 4.98 -2.55
N PHE A 61 3.10 4.99 -3.59
CA PHE A 61 4.12 3.96 -3.80
C PHE A 61 5.11 3.91 -2.63
N ALA A 62 5.62 5.06 -2.17
CA ALA A 62 6.53 5.13 -1.04
C ALA A 62 5.91 4.63 0.27
N SER A 63 4.59 4.78 0.44
CA SER A 63 3.87 4.32 1.63
C SER A 63 3.70 2.80 1.70
N ILE A 64 3.82 2.10 0.57
CA ILE A 64 3.69 0.63 0.46
C ILE A 64 5.04 -0.04 0.19
N ALA A 65 5.96 0.68 -0.45
CA ALA A 65 7.32 0.22 -0.71
C ALA A 65 8.05 -0.01 0.61
N GLY A 66 8.36 -1.28 0.90
CA GLY A 66 9.07 -1.66 2.12
C GLY A 66 9.63 -3.08 2.03
N GLY A 67 10.15 -3.60 3.15
CA GLY A 67 10.68 -4.96 3.20
C GLY A 67 9.62 -6.05 3.01
N GLY A 68 8.36 -5.76 3.34
CA GLY A 68 7.24 -6.71 3.26
C GLY A 68 7.05 -7.32 1.86
N PRO A 69 6.91 -6.50 0.78
CA PRO A 69 6.84 -6.98 -0.60
C PRO A 69 8.03 -7.81 -1.10
N ILE A 70 9.17 -7.79 -0.40
CA ILE A 70 10.36 -8.60 -0.76
C ILE A 70 10.35 -9.90 0.04
N VAL A 71 10.24 -9.78 1.37
CA VAL A 71 10.31 -10.93 2.29
C VAL A 71 9.09 -11.85 2.14
N GLY A 72 7.91 -11.29 1.86
CA GLY A 72 6.68 -12.06 1.66
C GLY A 72 6.79 -13.09 0.54
N PRO A 73 7.12 -12.69 -0.71
CA PRO A 73 7.36 -13.63 -1.82
C PRO A 73 8.47 -14.65 -1.55
N ILE A 74 9.55 -14.25 -0.88
CA ILE A 74 10.64 -15.16 -0.50
C ILE A 74 10.11 -16.23 0.46
N ALA A 75 9.37 -15.83 1.49
CA ALA A 75 8.75 -16.76 2.43
C ALA A 75 7.69 -17.65 1.74
N ALA A 76 6.91 -17.09 0.81
CA ALA A 76 5.90 -17.84 0.05
C ALA A 76 6.52 -18.78 -1.01
N SER A 77 7.78 -18.59 -1.40
CA SER A 77 8.46 -19.43 -2.38
C SER A 77 8.62 -20.89 -1.93
N VAL A 78 8.49 -21.17 -0.63
CA VAL A 78 8.46 -22.54 -0.08
C VAL A 78 7.32 -23.39 -0.66
N PHE A 79 6.23 -22.75 -1.11
CA PHE A 79 5.11 -23.41 -1.78
C PHE A 79 5.35 -23.62 -3.29
N GLY A 80 6.55 -23.30 -3.78
CA GLY A 80 6.91 -23.36 -5.19
C GLY A 80 6.72 -22.03 -5.91
N TRP A 81 7.44 -21.87 -7.02
CA TRP A 81 7.48 -20.62 -7.78
C TRP A 81 6.13 -20.26 -8.41
N LEU A 82 5.38 -21.26 -8.90
CA LEU A 82 4.11 -21.01 -9.60
C LEU A 82 2.98 -20.62 -8.63
N PRO A 83 2.74 -21.34 -7.50
CA PRO A 83 1.77 -20.89 -6.51
C PRO A 83 2.11 -19.52 -5.91
N CYS A 84 3.40 -19.26 -5.64
CA CYS A 84 3.86 -17.94 -5.19
C CYS A 84 3.54 -16.84 -6.23
N PHE A 85 3.88 -17.06 -7.50
CA PHE A 85 3.58 -16.13 -8.58
C PHE A 85 2.07 -15.87 -8.73
N LEU A 86 1.26 -16.92 -8.75
CA LEU A 86 -0.20 -16.79 -8.87
C LEU A 86 -0.79 -16.03 -7.68
N TRP A 87 -0.33 -16.33 -6.46
CA TRP A 87 -0.76 -15.62 -5.27
C TRP A 87 -0.44 -14.13 -5.33
N ILE A 88 0.77 -13.78 -5.78
CA ILE A 88 1.17 -12.38 -5.94
C ILE A 88 0.27 -11.69 -6.96
N VAL A 89 0.12 -12.25 -8.16
CA VAL A 89 -0.64 -11.60 -9.23
C VAL A 89 -2.14 -11.51 -8.87
N ILE A 90 -2.75 -12.64 -8.51
CA ILE A 90 -4.20 -12.70 -8.24
C ILE A 90 -4.52 -11.99 -6.92
N GLY A 91 -3.73 -12.19 -5.88
CA GLY A 91 -3.91 -11.55 -4.57
C GLY A 91 -3.76 -10.04 -4.65
N SER A 92 -2.78 -9.53 -5.40
CA SER A 92 -2.66 -8.09 -5.65
C SER A 92 -3.87 -7.52 -6.39
N ILE A 93 -4.45 -8.25 -7.35
CA ILE A 93 -5.62 -7.77 -8.10
C ILE A 93 -6.89 -7.77 -7.24
N LEU A 94 -7.19 -8.89 -6.58
CA LEU A 94 -8.49 -9.12 -5.95
C LEU A 94 -8.56 -8.65 -4.50
N ILE A 95 -7.43 -8.61 -3.79
CA ILE A 95 -7.38 -8.24 -2.38
C ILE A 95 -6.72 -6.87 -2.25
N GLY A 96 -5.45 -6.76 -2.67
CA GLY A 96 -4.66 -5.53 -2.49
C GLY A 96 -5.27 -4.32 -3.19
N GLY A 97 -5.50 -4.42 -4.50
CA GLY A 97 -6.04 -3.33 -5.31
C GLY A 97 -7.42 -2.87 -4.84
N VAL A 98 -8.30 -3.81 -4.48
CA VAL A 98 -9.64 -3.50 -3.96
C VAL A 98 -9.55 -2.82 -2.60
N HIS A 99 -8.74 -3.36 -1.69
CA HIS A 99 -8.56 -2.83 -0.35
C HIS A 99 -8.07 -1.37 -0.42
N ASP A 100 -7.04 -1.10 -1.21
CA ASP A 100 -6.46 0.25 -1.30
C ASP A 100 -7.42 1.22 -1.99
N PHE A 101 -8.07 0.78 -3.08
CA PHE A 101 -9.07 1.58 -3.77
C PHE A 101 -10.24 1.96 -2.86
N MET A 102 -10.83 0.99 -2.14
CA MET A 102 -11.95 1.24 -1.25
C MET A 102 -11.55 2.11 -0.05
N SER A 103 -10.35 1.90 0.50
CA SER A 103 -9.82 2.71 1.60
C SER A 103 -9.63 4.17 1.19
N LEU A 104 -9.06 4.41 0.00
CA LEU A 104 -8.89 5.76 -0.55
C LEU A 104 -10.23 6.44 -0.80
N ILE A 105 -11.17 5.77 -1.47
CA ILE A 105 -12.50 6.34 -1.75
C ILE A 105 -13.23 6.66 -0.45
N SER A 106 -13.16 5.76 0.54
CA SER A 106 -13.75 5.98 1.86
C SER A 106 -13.15 7.21 2.55
N SER A 107 -11.82 7.34 2.54
CA SER A 107 -11.13 8.49 3.12
C SER A 107 -11.51 9.80 2.43
N VAL A 108 -11.47 9.86 1.09
CA VAL A 108 -11.81 11.05 0.29
C VAL A 108 -13.25 11.50 0.55
N ARG A 109 -14.20 10.57 0.68
CA ARG A 109 -15.61 10.87 1.00
C ARG A 109 -15.80 11.37 2.43
N HIS A 110 -14.88 11.06 3.33
CA HIS A 110 -14.85 11.56 4.70
C HIS A 110 -13.76 12.61 4.86
N GLU A 111 -13.68 13.57 3.92
CA GLU A 111 -12.82 14.75 4.07
C GLU A 111 -11.32 14.41 4.19
N GLY A 112 -10.86 13.30 3.60
CA GLY A 112 -9.47 12.86 3.69
C GLY A 112 -9.07 12.32 5.08
N LYS A 113 -10.04 11.96 5.94
CA LYS A 113 -9.75 11.43 7.28
C LYS A 113 -9.28 9.97 7.23
N THR A 114 -8.60 9.56 8.31
CA THR A 114 -8.07 8.20 8.45
C THR A 114 -9.19 7.16 8.56
N VAL A 115 -8.92 5.92 8.16
CA VAL A 115 -9.90 4.81 8.27
C VAL A 115 -10.41 4.65 9.71
N GLY A 116 -9.55 4.86 10.71
CA GLY A 116 -9.96 4.82 12.13
C GLY A 116 -10.97 5.92 12.50
N GLU A 117 -10.86 7.11 11.91
CA GLU A 117 -11.86 8.16 12.09
C GLU A 117 -13.19 7.79 11.42
N VAL A 118 -13.13 7.22 10.22
CA VAL A 118 -14.32 6.74 9.49
C VAL A 118 -15.04 5.66 10.29
N VAL A 119 -14.32 4.70 10.88
CA VAL A 119 -14.88 3.68 11.78
C VAL A 119 -15.53 4.33 12.99
N GLY A 120 -14.92 5.36 13.58
CA GLY A 120 -15.49 6.08 14.71
C GLY A 120 -16.79 6.79 14.41
N ARG A 121 -16.89 7.44 13.23
CA ARG A 121 -18.10 8.13 12.79
C ARG A 121 -19.23 7.15 12.46
N ASN A 122 -18.94 6.01 11.84
CA ASN A 122 -19.97 5.08 11.34
C ASN A 122 -20.36 3.96 12.31
N VAL A 123 -19.43 3.48 13.15
CA VAL A 123 -19.66 2.34 14.07
C VAL A 123 -19.72 2.81 15.52
N GLY A 124 -18.88 3.78 15.88
CA GLY A 124 -18.89 4.43 17.19
C GLY A 124 -17.54 4.47 17.88
N LYS A 125 -17.49 5.21 18.99
CA LYS A 125 -16.23 5.54 19.71
C LYS A 125 -15.48 4.30 20.22
N LYS A 126 -16.19 3.28 20.72
CA LYS A 126 -15.55 2.04 21.21
C LYS A 126 -14.85 1.28 20.08
N ALA A 127 -15.49 1.17 18.91
CA ALA A 127 -14.90 0.52 17.75
C ALA A 127 -13.66 1.27 17.24
N LYS A 128 -13.71 2.61 17.19
CA LYS A 128 -12.53 3.44 16.88
C LYS A 128 -11.37 3.16 17.82
N ILE A 129 -11.60 3.15 19.13
CA ILE A 129 -10.53 2.93 20.11
C ILE A 129 -9.91 1.53 19.93
N LEU A 130 -10.73 0.49 19.81
CA LEU A 130 -10.24 -0.87 19.57
C LEU A 130 -9.43 -0.98 18.27
N PHE A 131 -9.93 -0.35 17.20
CA PHE A 131 -9.26 -0.35 15.91
C PHE A 131 -7.92 0.41 15.94
N LEU A 132 -7.87 1.55 16.64
CA LEU A 132 -6.63 2.31 16.83
C LEU A 132 -5.60 1.54 17.68
N ILE A 133 -6.04 0.84 18.73
CA ILE A 133 -5.15 -0.03 19.52
C ILE A 133 -4.59 -1.15 18.64
N PHE A 134 -5.44 -1.78 17.83
CA PHE A 134 -5.01 -2.82 16.89
C PHE A 134 -3.96 -2.30 15.89
N ILE A 135 -4.22 -1.16 15.24
CA ILE A 135 -3.26 -0.54 14.32
C ILE A 135 -1.95 -0.21 15.03
N TRP A 136 -2.03 0.35 16.23
CA TRP A 136 -0.84 0.71 17.00
C TRP A 136 0.03 -0.51 17.33
N LEU A 137 -0.59 -1.61 17.80
CA LEU A 137 0.11 -2.88 18.04
C LEU A 137 0.71 -3.46 16.76
N ALA A 138 -0.01 -3.40 15.64
CA ALA A 138 0.47 -3.86 14.35
C ALA A 138 1.69 -3.04 13.88
N LEU A 139 1.67 -1.71 14.06
CA LEU A 139 2.80 -0.84 13.73
C LEU A 139 4.03 -1.17 14.59
N VAL A 140 3.86 -1.41 15.89
CA VAL A 140 4.95 -1.86 16.77
C VAL A 140 5.56 -3.17 16.26
N LEU A 141 4.73 -4.15 15.89
CA LEU A 141 5.19 -5.40 15.30
C LEU A 141 5.98 -5.18 14.00
N VAL A 142 5.47 -4.35 13.10
CA VAL A 142 6.13 -4.04 11.82
C VAL A 142 7.51 -3.40 12.05
N VAL A 143 7.59 -2.42 12.95
CA VAL A 143 8.86 -1.77 13.32
C VAL A 143 9.85 -2.80 13.89
N ALA A 144 9.39 -3.70 14.76
CA ALA A 144 10.23 -4.75 15.33
C ALA A 144 10.76 -5.72 14.26
N VAL A 145 9.90 -6.15 13.32
CA VAL A 145 10.31 -7.02 12.21
C VAL A 145 11.33 -6.34 11.31
N PHE A 146 11.14 -5.06 10.99
CA PHE A 146 12.11 -4.30 10.18
C PHE A 146 13.44 -4.09 10.92
N ALA A 147 13.42 -3.84 12.23
CA ALA A 147 14.64 -3.75 13.03
C ALA A 147 15.45 -5.06 12.99
N ILE A 148 14.78 -6.21 13.11
CA ILE A 148 15.40 -7.53 13.00
C ILE A 148 15.96 -7.76 11.59
N LEU A 149 15.21 -7.41 10.54
CA LEU A 149 15.67 -7.54 9.16
C LEU A 149 16.95 -6.72 8.90
N VAL A 150 17.01 -5.48 9.39
CA VAL A 150 18.20 -4.63 9.28
C VAL A 150 19.36 -5.24 10.07
N ALA A 151 19.13 -5.65 11.32
CA ALA A 151 20.17 -6.27 12.15
C ALA A 151 20.77 -7.52 11.51
N ASN A 152 19.92 -8.41 10.97
CA ASN A 152 20.35 -9.61 10.27
C ASN A 152 21.13 -9.28 8.99
N THR A 153 20.71 -8.25 8.26
CA THR A 153 21.40 -7.80 7.04
C THR A 153 22.79 -7.26 7.36
N PHE A 154 22.93 -6.47 8.44
CA PHE A 154 24.21 -5.94 8.88
C PHE A 154 25.15 -7.03 9.41
N ALA A 155 24.60 -8.02 10.12
CA ALA A 155 25.38 -9.17 10.60
C ALA A 155 25.89 -10.03 9.45
N ALA A 156 25.08 -10.21 8.39
CA ALA A 156 25.45 -10.99 7.22
C ALA A 156 26.44 -10.26 6.30
N SER A 157 26.36 -8.93 6.20
CA SER A 157 27.26 -8.13 5.36
C SER A 157 27.56 -6.77 6.00
N SER A 158 28.73 -6.67 6.63
CA SER A 158 29.18 -5.45 7.31
C SER A 158 29.38 -4.25 6.35
N SER A 159 29.64 -4.50 5.08
CA SER A 159 29.74 -3.45 4.05
C SER A 159 28.42 -2.70 3.84
N VAL A 160 27.27 -3.35 4.11
CA VAL A 160 25.95 -2.71 3.99
C VAL A 160 25.79 -1.66 5.09
N ALA A 161 26.30 -1.93 6.30
CA ALA A 161 26.25 -0.96 7.39
C ALA A 161 27.03 0.32 7.04
N THR A 162 28.23 0.19 6.49
CA THR A 162 29.04 1.35 6.04
C THR A 162 28.33 2.14 4.94
N ALA A 163 27.73 1.46 3.95
CA ALA A 163 26.97 2.11 2.88
C ALA A 163 25.72 2.85 3.41
N SER A 164 24.99 2.25 4.36
CA SER A 164 23.83 2.89 4.99
C SER A 164 24.20 4.14 5.78
N VAL A 165 25.31 4.13 6.54
CA VAL A 165 25.77 5.33 7.26
C VAL A 165 26.16 6.44 6.28
N LEU A 166 26.89 6.11 5.22
CA LEU A 166 27.24 7.08 4.17
C LEU A 166 25.99 7.70 3.53
N MET A 167 24.96 6.89 3.25
CA MET A 167 23.72 7.37 2.63
C MET A 167 22.91 8.31 3.56
N LEU A 168 23.04 8.17 4.89
CA LEU A 168 22.40 9.07 5.85
C LEU A 168 23.14 10.41 6.01
N CYS A 169 24.42 10.47 5.62
CA CYS A 169 25.25 11.67 5.70
C CYS A 169 25.22 12.52 4.42
N ILE A 170 24.61 12.03 3.34
CA ILE A 170 24.44 12.72 2.05
C ILE A 170 22.98 13.17 1.93
#